data_AF-A0A8T5TQK6-F1
#
_entry.id   AF-A0A8T5TQK6-F1
#
_cell.length_a   1.000
_cell.length_b   1.000
_cell.length_c   1.000
_cell.angle_alpha   90.00
_cell.angle_beta   90.00
_cell.angle_gamma   90.00
#
_symmetry.space_group_name_H-M   'P 1'
#
loop_
_entity.id
_entity.type
_entity.pdbx_description
1 polymer ?
#
loop_
_entity_poly.entity_id
_entity_poly.type
_entity_poly.pdbx_seq_one_letter_code
_entity_poly.pdbx_strand_id
1 'polypeptide(L)'
;MDYKYFRDGLISLSTVQFIFSSTFLFSSILLKPYIALEPIERDYIILLTSINMVFSIYYFLEALKFEKVYRLEEKHIRKFGKRIGVISLIYLPHVFLLSSLLFLDLHNLQVMMNWLSLIIESFLLGILFKEIYDLLFKEEAERKFEIEQNRKIYLEGK
;
A
#
# COMPACT_ATOMS: atom_id res chain seq x y z
N MET A 1 0.17 14.76 8.69
CA MET A 1 1.56 14.25 8.61
C MET A 1 2.29 15.11 7.59
N ASP A 2 3.59 15.40 7.70
CA ASP A 2 4.25 16.18 6.65
C ASP A 2 4.12 15.42 5.31
N TYR A 3 3.75 16.15 4.26
CA TYR A 3 3.48 15.63 2.92
C TYR A 3 4.66 14.80 2.39
N LYS A 4 5.88 15.24 2.70
CA LYS A 4 7.12 14.54 2.32
C LYS A 4 7.21 13.17 2.97
N TYR A 5 6.91 13.07 4.28
CA TYR A 5 6.92 11.80 4.98
C TYR A 5 5.84 10.85 4.44
N PHE A 6 4.67 11.36 4.04
CA PHE A 6 3.62 10.50 3.49
C PHE A 6 4.07 9.89 2.16
N ARG A 7 4.63 10.73 1.27
CA ARG A 7 5.18 10.27 0.00
C ARG A 7 6.25 9.21 0.21
N ASP A 8 7.23 9.49 1.08
CA ASP A 8 8.35 8.59 1.32
C ASP A 8 7.89 7.27 1.98
N GLY A 9 6.92 7.36 2.89
CA GLY A 9 6.24 6.20 3.49
C GLY A 9 5.50 5.37 2.45
N LEU A 10 4.75 6.00 1.54
CA LEU A 10 4.00 5.30 0.49
C LEU A 10 4.94 4.63 -0.52
N ILE A 11 6.01 5.31 -0.93
CA ILE A 11 7.04 4.75 -1.83
C ILE A 11 7.74 3.56 -1.18
N SER A 12 8.19 3.71 0.06
CA SER A 12 8.92 2.65 0.76
C SER A 12 8.05 1.42 1.00
N LEU A 13 6.84 1.58 1.53
CA LEU A 13 5.94 0.46 1.80
C LEU A 13 5.47 -0.24 0.53
N SER A 14 5.13 0.51 -0.53
CA SER A 14 4.78 -0.11 -1.82
C SER A 14 5.95 -0.90 -2.41
N THR A 15 7.17 -0.38 -2.31
CA THR A 15 8.38 -1.09 -2.79
C THR A 15 8.64 -2.36 -1.98
N VAL A 16 8.57 -2.28 -0.64
CA VAL A 16 8.75 -3.42 0.26
C VAL A 16 7.67 -4.47 -0.01
N GLN A 17 6.41 -4.06 -0.17
CA GLN A 17 5.32 -4.97 -0.50
C GLN A 17 5.56 -5.69 -1.83
N PHE A 18 6.02 -4.98 -2.86
CA PHE A 18 6.32 -5.57 -4.16
C PHE A 18 7.42 -6.63 -4.06
N ILE A 19 8.51 -6.34 -3.34
CA ILE A 19 9.63 -7.25 -3.14
C ILE A 19 9.19 -8.49 -2.37
N PHE A 20 8.45 -8.31 -1.26
CA PHE A 20 7.96 -9.43 -0.46
C PHE A 20 6.96 -10.30 -1.22
N SER A 21 6.03 -9.69 -1.95
CA SER A 21 5.05 -10.41 -2.76
C SER A 21 5.73 -11.19 -3.89
N SER A 22 6.73 -10.59 -4.55
CA SER A 22 7.53 -11.29 -5.56
C SER A 22 8.27 -12.47 -4.94
N THR A 23 8.90 -12.28 -3.77
CA THR A 23 9.62 -13.35 -3.07
C THR A 23 8.69 -14.49 -2.67
N PHE A 24 7.48 -14.18 -2.19
CA PHE A 24 6.48 -15.18 -1.81
C PHE A 24 5.93 -15.94 -3.02
N LEU A 25 5.72 -15.24 -4.13
CA LEU A 25 5.36 -15.87 -5.40
C LEU A 25 6.46 -16.83 -5.86
N PHE A 26 7.72 -16.38 -5.93
CA PHE A 26 8.83 -17.24 -6.36
C PHE A 26 9.06 -18.41 -5.42
N SER A 27 8.95 -18.22 -4.11
CA SER A 27 9.11 -19.31 -3.15
C SER A 27 8.01 -20.37 -3.31
N SER A 28 6.76 -19.96 -3.59
CA SER A 28 5.66 -20.89 -3.87
C SER A 28 5.85 -21.72 -5.15
N ILE A 29 6.60 -21.21 -6.13
CA ILE A 29 6.87 -21.90 -7.41
C ILE A 29 8.14 -22.75 -7.34
N LEU A 30 9.24 -22.18 -6.89
CA LEU A 30 10.58 -22.79 -6.97
C LEU A 30 10.82 -23.82 -5.86
N LEU A 31 10.24 -23.63 -4.68
CA LEU A 31 10.41 -24.56 -3.56
C LEU A 31 9.43 -25.73 -3.62
N LYS A 32 8.73 -25.96 -4.75
CA LYS A 32 7.85 -27.11 -4.98
C LYS A 32 8.45 -28.47 -4.55
N PRO A 33 9.75 -28.79 -4.76
CA PRO A 33 10.31 -30.07 -4.31
C PRO A 33 10.61 -30.11 -2.80
N TYR A 34 10.64 -28.96 -2.12
CA TYR A 34 11.00 -28.84 -0.69
C TYR A 34 9.80 -28.51 0.20
N ILE A 35 8.74 -27.94 -0.38
CA ILE A 35 7.50 -27.57 0.28
C ILE A 35 6.40 -28.41 -0.34
N ALA A 36 5.81 -29.31 0.45
CA ALA A 36 4.66 -30.11 0.06
C ALA A 36 3.41 -29.22 0.01
N LEU A 37 3.32 -28.36 -1.00
CA LEU A 37 2.19 -27.48 -1.23
C LEU A 37 1.21 -28.17 -2.16
N GLU A 38 -0.07 -28.20 -1.79
CA GLU A 38 -1.08 -28.68 -2.74
C GLU A 38 -1.18 -27.71 -3.94
N PRO A 39 -1.46 -28.20 -5.16
CA PRO A 39 -1.58 -27.34 -6.33
C PRO A 39 -2.58 -26.20 -6.16
N ILE A 40 -3.68 -26.45 -5.44
CA ILE A 40 -4.74 -25.47 -5.20
C ILE A 40 -4.24 -24.34 -4.28
N GLU A 41 -3.56 -24.69 -3.19
CA GLU A 41 -2.99 -23.73 -2.26
C GLU A 41 -1.91 -22.87 -2.92
N ARG A 42 -1.08 -23.50 -3.77
CA ARG A 42 -0.09 -22.79 -4.58
C ARG A 42 -0.74 -21.75 -5.48
N ASP A 43 -1.72 -22.16 -6.26
CA ASP A 43 -2.37 -21.27 -7.24
C ASP A 43 -3.09 -20.12 -6.51
N TYR A 44 -3.62 -20.39 -5.33
CA TYR A 44 -4.19 -19.37 -4.45
C TYR A 44 -3.14 -18.36 -3.95
N ILE A 45 -1.97 -18.82 -3.48
CA ILE A 45 -0.86 -17.93 -3.09
C ILE A 45 -0.37 -17.09 -4.27
N ILE A 46 -0.22 -17.70 -5.46
CA ILE A 46 0.20 -16.99 -6.69
C ILE A 46 -0.81 -15.90 -7.04
N LEU A 47 -2.11 -16.21 -6.99
CA LEU A 47 -3.15 -15.23 -7.26
C LEU A 47 -3.08 -14.06 -6.28
N LEU A 48 -2.97 -14.35 -4.98
CA LEU A 48 -2.97 -13.32 -3.95
C LEU A 48 -1.73 -12.42 -4.06
N THR A 49 -0.55 -13.01 -4.20
CA THR A 49 0.71 -12.26 -4.37
C THR A 49 0.74 -11.44 -5.66
N SER A 50 0.11 -11.92 -6.74
CA SER A 50 -0.02 -11.14 -7.98
C SER A 50 -0.89 -9.90 -7.79
N ILE A 51 -2.00 -10.01 -7.05
CA ILE A 51 -2.85 -8.86 -6.72
C ILE A 51 -2.05 -7.83 -5.91
N ASN A 52 -1.29 -8.28 -4.90
CA ASN A 52 -0.40 -7.39 -4.14
C ASN A 52 0.60 -6.65 -5.01
N MET A 53 1.23 -7.34 -5.95
CA MET A 53 2.17 -6.71 -6.87
C MET A 53 1.48 -5.61 -7.70
N VAL A 54 0.28 -5.86 -8.24
CA VAL A 54 -0.47 -4.86 -9.00
C VAL A 54 -0.78 -3.62 -8.16
N PHE A 55 -1.29 -3.82 -6.94
CA PHE A 55 -1.60 -2.69 -6.05
C PHE A 55 -0.36 -1.94 -5.58
N SER A 56 0.74 -2.63 -5.31
CA SER A 56 2.00 -1.98 -4.96
C SER A 56 2.53 -1.09 -6.09
N ILE A 57 2.46 -1.53 -7.35
CA ILE A 57 2.83 -0.72 -8.51
C ILE A 57 1.91 0.50 -8.61
N TYR A 58 0.60 0.30 -8.43
CA TYR A 58 -0.36 1.40 -8.44
C TYR A 58 -0.01 2.45 -7.39
N TYR A 59 0.18 2.06 -6.14
CA TYR A 59 0.50 2.99 -5.04
C TYR A 59 1.84 3.69 -5.23
N PHE A 60 2.85 2.97 -5.74
CA PHE A 60 4.14 3.55 -6.07
C PHE A 60 4.00 4.67 -7.12
N LEU A 61 3.25 4.42 -8.20
CA LEU A 61 3.01 5.41 -9.25
C LEU A 61 2.22 6.61 -8.75
N GLU A 62 1.24 6.39 -7.87
CA GLU A 62 0.49 7.47 -7.23
C GLU A 62 1.38 8.32 -6.32
N ALA A 63 2.29 7.70 -5.56
CA ALA A 63 3.26 8.40 -4.72
C ALA A 63 4.21 9.29 -5.54
N LEU A 64 4.65 8.83 -6.72
CA LEU A 64 5.46 9.64 -7.63
C LEU A 64 4.71 10.85 -8.19
N LYS A 65 3.41 10.71 -8.44
CA LYS A 65 2.54 11.80 -8.95
C LYS A 65 2.13 12.77 -7.85
N PHE A 66 2.20 12.34 -6.59
CA PHE A 66 1.73 13.08 -5.42
C PHE A 66 2.28 14.51 -5.38
N GLU A 67 3.54 14.71 -5.77
CA GLU A 67 4.23 16.01 -5.67
C GLU A 67 3.66 17.03 -6.66
N LYS A 68 3.28 16.56 -7.84
CA LYS A 68 2.63 17.39 -8.84
C LYS A 68 1.22 17.74 -8.40
N VAL A 69 0.52 16.82 -7.73
CA VAL A 69 -0.87 17.01 -7.29
C VAL A 69 -0.97 18.05 -6.18
N TYR A 70 -0.07 18.04 -5.19
CA TYR A 70 -0.13 19.01 -4.08
C TYR A 70 0.25 20.45 -4.46
N ARG A 71 0.92 20.64 -5.60
CA ARG A 71 1.14 21.98 -6.17
C ARG A 71 -0.11 22.54 -6.85
N LEU A 72 -1.11 21.70 -7.14
CA LEU A 72 -2.36 22.13 -7.75
C LEU A 72 -3.32 22.70 -6.69
N GLU A 73 -4.44 23.26 -7.16
CA GLU A 73 -5.52 23.74 -6.29
C GLU A 73 -6.11 22.63 -5.41
N GLU A 74 -6.66 23.02 -4.25
CA GLU A 74 -7.23 22.12 -3.24
C GLU A 74 -8.26 21.14 -3.81
N LYS A 75 -9.04 21.56 -4.82
CA LYS A 75 -10.01 20.69 -5.52
C LYS A 75 -9.37 19.43 -6.13
N HIS A 76 -8.14 19.56 -6.65
CA HIS A 76 -7.42 18.46 -7.26
C HIS A 76 -6.81 17.52 -6.22
N ILE A 77 -6.32 18.08 -5.10
CA ILE A 77 -5.83 17.33 -3.95
C ILE A 77 -6.95 16.47 -3.36
N ARG A 78 -8.14 17.05 -3.16
CA ARG A 78 -9.31 16.32 -2.67
C ARG A 78 -9.76 15.22 -3.62
N LYS A 79 -9.73 15.47 -4.93
CA LYS A 79 -10.08 14.46 -5.96
C LYS A 79 -9.08 13.29 -5.95
N PHE A 80 -7.80 13.58 -5.76
CA PHE A 80 -6.76 12.56 -5.58
C PHE A 80 -7.03 11.71 -4.33
N GLY A 81 -7.26 12.34 -3.17
CA GLY A 81 -7.57 11.65 -1.91
C GLY A 81 -8.79 10.73 -2.01
N LYS A 82 -9.85 11.18 -2.69
CA LYS A 82 -11.03 10.33 -2.96
C LYS A 82 -10.68 9.13 -3.84
N ARG A 83 -9.92 9.32 -4.92
CA ARG A 83 -9.55 8.23 -5.84
C ARG A 83 -8.72 7.17 -5.13
N ILE A 84 -7.65 7.59 -4.44
CA ILE A 84 -6.77 6.65 -3.74
C ILE A 84 -7.55 5.92 -2.64
N GLY A 85 -8.45 6.60 -1.92
CA GLY A 85 -9.29 5.98 -0.91
C GLY A 85 -10.29 4.95 -1.44
N VAL A 86 -10.95 5.22 -2.57
CA VAL A 86 -11.83 4.22 -3.20
C VAL A 86 -11.04 2.97 -3.60
N ILE A 87 -9.84 3.15 -4.17
CA ILE A 87 -9.01 2.03 -4.59
C ILE A 87 -8.49 1.24 -3.37
N SER A 88 -8.13 1.92 -2.29
CA SER A 88 -7.74 1.27 -1.02
C SER A 88 -8.89 0.52 -0.35
N LEU A 89 -10.13 0.99 -0.48
CA LEU A 89 -11.32 0.26 -0.02
C LEU A 89 -11.56 -1.01 -0.85
N ILE A 90 -11.33 -0.97 -2.17
CA ILE A 90 -11.42 -2.15 -3.04
C ILE A 90 -10.30 -3.16 -2.72
N TYR A 91 -9.14 -2.66 -2.28
CA TYR A 91 -8.03 -3.49 -1.87
C TYR A 91 -8.25 -4.16 -0.50
N LEU A 92 -9.05 -3.57 0.38
CA LEU A 92 -9.25 -4.06 1.74
C LEU A 92 -9.78 -5.52 1.81
N PRO A 93 -10.79 -5.97 1.02
CA PRO A 93 -11.17 -7.38 0.93
C PRO A 93 -10.03 -8.34 0.63
N HIS A 94 -9.04 -7.91 -0.17
CA HIS A 94 -7.90 -8.75 -0.51
C HIS A 94 -7.03 -9.07 0.72
N VAL A 95 -6.83 -8.10 1.62
CA VAL A 95 -6.08 -8.30 2.87
C VAL A 95 -6.75 -9.36 3.76
N PHE A 96 -8.09 -9.39 3.79
CA PHE A 96 -8.84 -10.44 4.49
C PHE A 96 -8.71 -11.82 3.83
N LEU A 97 -8.60 -11.88 2.49
CA LEU A 97 -8.32 -13.14 1.80
C LEU A 97 -6.89 -13.61 2.10
N LEU A 98 -5.92 -12.71 2.21
CA LEU A 98 -4.55 -13.07 2.56
C LEU A 98 -4.45 -13.67 3.98
N SER A 99 -5.26 -13.20 4.93
CA SER A 99 -5.29 -13.77 6.28
C SER A 99 -5.84 -15.20 6.31
N SER A 100 -6.65 -15.61 5.32
CA SER A 100 -7.14 -16.99 5.21
C SER A 100 -6.00 -18.01 5.06
N LEU A 101 -4.85 -17.61 4.48
CA LEU A 101 -3.68 -18.47 4.35
C LEU A 101 -3.08 -18.88 5.71
N LEU A 102 -3.34 -18.14 6.79
CA LEU A 102 -2.87 -18.50 8.14
C LEU A 102 -3.58 -19.74 8.72
N PHE A 103 -4.72 -20.14 8.14
CA PHE A 103 -5.51 -21.29 8.58
C PHE A 103 -5.29 -22.53 7.72
N LEU A 104 -4.49 -22.42 6.65
CA LEU A 104 -4.07 -23.54 5.83
C LEU A 104 -2.83 -24.19 6.45
N ASP A 105 -2.63 -25.48 6.17
CA ASP A 105 -1.47 -26.25 6.66
C ASP A 105 -0.23 -25.96 5.81
N LEU A 106 0.20 -24.70 5.83
CA LEU A 106 1.35 -24.22 5.07
C LEU A 106 2.65 -24.51 5.81
N HIS A 107 3.73 -24.64 5.05
CA HIS A 107 5.06 -24.76 5.63
C HIS A 107 5.42 -23.51 6.46
N ASN A 108 6.12 -23.69 7.58
CA ASN A 108 6.46 -22.61 8.52
C ASN A 108 7.04 -21.35 7.86
N LEU A 109 7.88 -21.53 6.83
CA LEU A 109 8.43 -20.42 6.06
C LEU A 109 7.32 -19.59 5.36
N GLN A 110 6.34 -20.26 4.76
CA GLN A 110 5.22 -19.60 4.08
C GLN A 110 4.28 -18.91 5.07
N VAL A 111 4.02 -19.53 6.23
CA VAL A 111 3.26 -18.89 7.32
C VAL A 111 3.96 -17.61 7.78
N MET A 112 5.28 -17.64 7.95
CA MET A 112 6.07 -16.47 8.32
C MET A 112 6.03 -15.38 7.23
N MET A 113 6.15 -15.76 5.95
CA MET A 113 6.04 -14.82 4.83
C MET A 113 4.64 -14.20 4.74
N ASN A 114 3.60 -14.98 5.03
CA ASN A 114 2.24 -14.49 5.07
C ASN A 114 2.03 -13.46 6.19
N TRP A 115 2.52 -13.75 7.40
CA TRP A 115 2.52 -12.80 8.52
C TRP A 115 3.20 -11.47 8.17
N LEU A 116 4.39 -11.54 7.58
CA LEU A 116 5.12 -10.33 7.17
C LEU A 116 4.33 -9.54 6.12
N SER A 117 3.71 -10.22 5.16
CA SER A 117 2.88 -9.59 4.12
C SER A 117 1.68 -8.86 4.74
N LEU A 118 0.98 -9.49 5.69
CA LEU A 118 -0.14 -8.87 6.41
C LEU A 118 0.28 -7.64 7.22
N ILE A 119 1.46 -7.68 7.86
CA ILE A 119 2.01 -6.53 8.59
C ILE A 119 2.30 -5.37 7.64
N ILE A 120 2.97 -5.65 6.51
CA ILE A 120 3.31 -4.63 5.51
C ILE A 120 2.02 -4.00 4.94
N GLU A 121 1.02 -4.81 4.61
CA GLU A 121 -0.27 -4.36 4.09
C GLU A 121 -1.05 -3.52 5.10
N SER A 122 -1.04 -3.93 6.37
CA SER A 122 -1.69 -3.20 7.45
C SER A 122 -1.06 -1.81 7.62
N PHE A 123 0.27 -1.72 7.56
CA PHE A 123 0.95 -0.43 7.61
C PHE A 123 0.66 0.43 6.37
N LEU A 124 0.64 -0.17 5.18
CA LEU A 124 0.36 0.54 3.94
C LEU A 124 -1.05 1.15 3.95
N LEU A 125 -2.06 0.34 4.29
CA LEU A 125 -3.43 0.79 4.43
C LEU A 125 -3.60 1.81 5.56
N GLY A 126 -2.90 1.62 6.68
CA GLY A 126 -2.91 2.56 7.80
C GLY A 126 -2.42 3.96 7.39
N ILE A 127 -1.30 4.05 6.66
CA ILE A 127 -0.78 5.32 6.14
C ILE A 127 -1.76 5.94 5.14
N LEU A 128 -2.31 5.14 4.22
CA LEU A 128 -3.27 5.62 3.23
C LEU A 128 -4.54 6.17 3.87
N PHE A 129 -5.17 5.41 4.77
CA PHE A 129 -6.41 5.84 5.43
C PHE A 129 -6.21 7.04 6.34
N LYS A 130 -5.06 7.15 7.01
CA LYS A 130 -4.71 8.35 7.76
C LYS A 130 -4.66 9.59 6.86
N GLU A 131 -3.98 9.51 5.72
CA GLU A 131 -3.89 10.65 4.79
C GLU A 131 -5.25 11.00 4.18
N ILE A 132 -6.05 10.00 3.82
CA ILE A 132 -7.42 10.21 3.33
C ILE A 132 -8.26 10.90 4.40
N TYR A 133 -8.11 10.51 5.67
CA TYR A 133 -8.78 11.14 6.78
C TYR A 133 -8.39 12.62 6.92
N ASP A 134 -7.08 12.90 6.94
CA ASP A 134 -6.53 14.26 7.02
C ASP A 134 -7.03 15.13 5.85
N LEU A 135 -7.10 14.56 4.64
CA LEU A 135 -7.53 15.24 3.42
C LEU A 135 -9.03 15.47 3.28
N LEU A 136 -9.87 14.62 3.88
CA LEU A 136 -11.33 14.68 3.68
C LEU A 136 -12.09 15.18 4.90
N PHE A 137 -11.60 14.91 6.11
CA PHE A 137 -12.37 15.08 7.34
C PHE A 137 -11.77 16.08 8.33
N LYS A 138 -10.48 16.44 8.22
CA LYS A 138 -9.88 17.51 9.04
C LYS A 138 -10.51 18.87 8.73
N GLU A 139 -10.66 19.75 9.72
CA GLU A 139 -11.30 21.07 9.55
C GLU A 139 -10.66 21.88 8.41
N GLU A 140 -11.47 22.54 7.59
CA GLU A 140 -10.97 23.29 6.41
C GLU A 140 -9.92 24.36 6.77
N ALA A 141 -10.00 24.94 7.96
CA ALA A 141 -9.04 25.95 8.44
C ALA A 141 -7.66 25.33 8.73
N GLU A 142 -7.59 24.21 9.44
CA GLU A 142 -6.34 23.49 9.71
C GLU A 142 -5.74 22.91 8.42
N ARG A 143 -6.58 22.40 7.53
CA ARG A 143 -6.15 21.84 6.24
C ARG A 143 -5.56 22.93 5.33
N LYS A 144 -6.21 24.09 5.25
CA LYS A 144 -5.67 25.24 4.48
C LYS A 144 -4.35 25.72 5.06
N PHE A 145 -4.21 25.78 6.38
CA PHE A 145 -2.96 26.15 7.04
C PHE A 145 -1.83 25.15 6.77
N GLU A 146 -2.08 23.83 6.86
CA GLU A 146 -1.09 22.79 6.51
C GLU A 146 -0.71 22.83 5.02
N ILE A 147 -1.68 22.98 4.12
CA ILE A 147 -1.41 23.09 2.67
C ILE A 147 -0.57 24.33 2.36
N GLU A 148 -0.85 25.44 3.01
CA GLU A 148 -0.15 26.70 2.80
C GLU A 148 1.27 26.70 3.39
N GLN A 149 1.47 26.09 4.58
CA GLN A 149 2.80 25.83 5.13
C GLN A 149 3.63 24.91 4.21
N ASN A 150 3.04 23.81 3.74
CA ASN A 150 3.72 22.88 2.83
C ASN A 150 4.07 23.53 1.48
N ARG A 151 3.21 24.42 0.97
CA ARG A 151 3.50 25.21 -0.23
C ARG A 151 4.66 26.19 -0.03
N LYS A 152 4.74 26.87 1.12
CA LYS A 152 5.85 27.79 1.44
C LYS A 152 7.19 27.08 1.51
N ILE A 153 7.26 25.95 2.23
CA ILE A 153 8.48 25.12 2.31
C ILE A 153 8.96 24.73 0.89
N TYR A 154 8.04 24.45 -0.03
CA TYR A 154 8.37 24.04 -1.38
C TYR A 154 8.80 25.19 -2.30
N LEU A 155 8.22 26.38 -2.14
CA LEU A 155 8.54 27.55 -2.95
C LEU A 155 9.81 28.27 -2.47
N GLU A 156 10.10 28.23 -1.17
CA GLU A 156 11.27 28.87 -0.56
C GLU A 156 12.50 27.94 -0.51
N GLY A 157 12.30 26.62 -0.60
CA GLY A 157 13.37 25.60 -0.63
C GLY A 157 14.01 25.34 -2.00
N LYS A 158 13.77 26.22 -2.98
CA LYS A 158 14.37 26.19 -4.34
C LYS A 158 15.15 27.47 -4.59
#